data_AF-A0A453I2R9-F1
#
_entry.id   AF-A0A453I2R9-F1
#
_cell.length_a   1.000
_cell.length_b   1.000
_cell.length_c   1.000
_cell.angle_alpha   90.00
_cell.angle_beta   90.00
_cell.angle_gamma   90.00
#
_symmetry.space_group_name_H-M   'P 1'
#
loop_
_entity.id
_entity.type
_entity.pdbx_description
1 polymer ?
#
loop_
_entity_poly.entity_id
_entity_poly.type
_entity_poly.pdbx_seq_one_letter_code
_entity_poly.pdbx_strand_id
1 'polypeptide(L)'
;MDIIRAKMNSDEQMCCDFCKVPVFDYHRHCPRCLYDLCLDCCRDIRRSQTNVVRGEYAESKGPVVETNKDSASDRARLEPSAASVNDKLFPQPIDANDIGIRSLFPTWRVNNDGSITCGPHEAGGCGSSKLVLRRIFKINWIGKLVKSSQEMVNGCKAHDLENGCSSCNDSRRLDSIGRHNFGLSKCSDSDGIDGNSVYSSVLENLKYEGIVHFRKHWINGEPVIIRNAFEPSLSSSWDPLSIWRGIQEIMDEKLDENAIVKAVDCSNQSE
;
A
#
# COMPACT_ATOMS: atom_id res chain seq x y z
N MET A 1 13.36 -22.75 17.58
CA MET A 1 12.74 -21.75 18.48
C MET A 1 11.25 -21.76 18.18
N ASP A 2 10.43 -22.21 19.13
CA ASP A 2 8.98 -22.16 18.99
C ASP A 2 8.46 -20.76 19.34
N ILE A 3 7.89 -20.07 18.34
CA ILE A 3 7.25 -18.77 18.54
C ILE A 3 5.81 -19.00 18.99
N ILE A 4 5.46 -18.46 20.16
CA ILE A 4 4.13 -18.60 20.75
C ILE A 4 3.09 -17.91 19.88
N ARG A 5 1.96 -18.58 19.66
CA ARG A 5 0.82 -18.04 18.91
C ARG A 5 -0.08 -17.20 19.83
N ALA A 6 -0.43 -16.00 19.39
CA ALA A 6 -1.44 -15.17 20.02
C ALA A 6 -2.84 -15.81 19.84
N LYS A 7 -3.69 -15.67 20.86
CA LYS A 7 -5.10 -16.06 20.78
C LYS A 7 -5.88 -14.86 20.24
N MET A 8 -6.56 -15.04 19.12
CA MET A 8 -7.33 -13.99 18.44
C MET A 8 -8.58 -14.63 17.85
N ASN A 9 -9.72 -13.95 17.96
CA ASN A 9 -10.97 -14.39 17.33
C ASN A 9 -10.96 -14.05 15.82
N SER A 10 -11.88 -14.64 15.03
CA SER A 10 -11.95 -14.40 13.58
C SER A 10 -12.23 -12.95 13.21
N ASP A 11 -12.91 -12.23 14.10
CA ASP A 11 -13.45 -10.90 13.84
C ASP A 11 -12.59 -9.80 14.50
N GLU A 12 -11.51 -10.20 15.18
CA GLU A 12 -10.58 -9.30 15.85
C GLU A 12 -9.39 -9.00 14.94
N GLN A 13 -9.10 -7.72 14.75
CA GLN A 13 -7.87 -7.26 14.09
C GLN A 13 -6.91 -6.71 15.15
N MET A 14 -5.77 -7.38 15.32
CA MET A 14 -4.69 -6.86 16.17
C MET A 14 -4.05 -5.64 15.50
N CYS A 15 -3.80 -4.60 16.27
CA CYS A 15 -3.10 -3.39 15.84
C CYS A 15 -1.86 -3.13 16.70
N CYS A 16 -0.87 -2.47 16.12
CA CYS A 16 0.30 -2.00 16.85
C CYS A 16 -0.13 -0.90 17.82
N ASP A 17 0.25 -0.99 19.10
CA ASP A 17 -0.07 0.03 20.08
C ASP A 17 0.65 1.36 19.83
N PHE A 18 1.73 1.35 19.07
CA PHE A 18 2.45 2.55 18.69
C PHE A 18 1.85 3.24 17.46
N CYS A 19 1.96 2.64 16.28
CA CYS A 19 1.55 3.26 15.01
C CYS A 19 0.08 3.02 14.64
N LYS A 20 -0.65 2.23 15.42
CA LYS A 20 -2.05 1.84 15.17
C LYS A 20 -2.32 1.12 13.86
N VAL A 21 -1.26 0.74 13.13
CA VAL A 21 -1.36 -0.08 11.91
C VAL A 21 -1.70 -1.53 12.27
N PRO A 22 -2.60 -2.19 11.53
CA PRO A 22 -2.89 -3.61 11.68
C PRO A 22 -1.63 -4.48 11.63
N VAL A 23 -1.50 -5.39 12.59
CA VAL A 23 -0.45 -6.40 12.63
C VAL A 23 -0.90 -7.62 11.86
N PHE A 24 -0.09 -8.06 10.91
CA PHE A 24 -0.42 -9.18 10.07
C PHE A 24 -0.13 -10.55 10.70
N ASP A 25 1.11 -10.80 11.16
CA ASP A 25 1.47 -12.08 11.78
C ASP A 25 2.43 -11.89 12.96
N TYR A 26 3.68 -11.59 12.66
CA TYR A 26 4.72 -11.47 13.67
C TYR A 26 4.70 -10.08 14.32
N HIS A 27 4.81 -10.08 15.64
CA HIS A 27 4.84 -8.86 16.46
C HIS A 27 5.58 -9.10 17.76
N ARG A 28 5.91 -8.02 18.45
CA ARG A 28 6.57 -8.01 19.75
C ARG A 28 5.56 -7.68 20.84
N HIS A 29 5.34 -8.63 21.74
CA HIS A 29 4.34 -8.56 22.79
C HIS A 29 4.98 -8.33 24.16
N CYS A 30 4.38 -7.47 24.97
CA CYS A 30 4.76 -7.25 26.36
C CYS A 30 3.98 -8.21 27.28
N PRO A 31 4.65 -9.16 27.96
CA PRO A 31 3.96 -10.10 28.84
C PRO A 31 3.40 -9.45 30.11
N ARG A 32 3.73 -8.18 30.38
CA ARG A 32 3.34 -7.47 31.61
C ARG A 32 2.13 -6.56 31.45
N CYS A 33 2.03 -5.85 30.33
CA CYS A 33 0.97 -4.86 30.11
C CYS A 33 0.23 -5.04 28.78
N LEU A 34 0.42 -6.18 28.11
CA LEU A 34 -0.22 -6.55 26.84
C LEU A 34 0.11 -5.62 25.66
N TYR A 35 1.10 -4.75 25.80
CA TYR A 35 1.55 -3.85 24.74
C TYR A 35 2.11 -4.63 23.55
N ASP A 36 1.53 -4.43 22.37
CA ASP A 36 1.89 -5.07 21.11
C ASP A 36 2.52 -4.08 20.13
N LEU A 37 3.69 -4.45 19.61
CA LEU A 37 4.50 -3.61 18.73
C LEU A 37 4.78 -4.34 17.41
N CYS A 38 4.46 -3.71 16.28
CA CYS A 38 4.76 -4.28 14.96
C CYS A 38 6.26 -4.27 14.66
N LEU A 39 6.67 -5.10 13.70
CA LEU A 39 8.08 -5.26 13.34
C LEU A 39 8.68 -4.02 12.66
N ASP A 40 7.86 -3.17 12.03
CA ASP A 40 8.33 -1.94 11.42
C ASP A 40 8.67 -0.90 12.48
N CYS A 41 7.80 -0.69 13.48
CA CYS A 41 8.15 0.16 14.63
C CYS A 41 9.37 -0.39 15.38
N CYS A 42 9.50 -1.72 15.51
CA CYS A 42 10.71 -2.32 16.07
C CYS A 42 11.97 -1.95 15.27
N ARG A 43 11.87 -1.90 13.93
CA ARG A 43 12.97 -1.54 13.03
C ARG A 43 13.34 -0.07 13.19
N ASP A 44 12.35 0.80 13.28
CA ASP A 44 12.55 2.25 13.39
C ASP A 44 13.16 2.63 14.75
N ILE A 45 12.71 1.99 15.83
CA ILE A 45 13.34 2.14 17.16
C ILE A 45 14.82 1.77 17.09
N ARG A 46 15.17 0.66 16.44
CA ARG A 46 16.58 0.23 16.28
C ARG A 46 17.40 1.21 15.45
N ARG A 47 16.84 1.72 14.34
CA ARG A 47 17.51 2.71 13.48
C ARG A 47 17.75 4.04 14.19
N SER A 48 16.83 4.43 15.08
CA SER A 48 16.95 5.69 15.83
C SER A 48 18.17 5.72 16.78
N GLN A 49 18.70 4.55 17.16
CA GLN A 49 19.83 4.42 18.08
C GLN A 49 21.19 4.33 17.35
N THR A 50 21.22 3.84 16.10
CA THR A 50 22.45 3.73 15.31
C THR A 50 23.01 5.08 14.83
N ASN A 51 22.23 6.16 14.89
CA ASN A 51 22.65 7.51 14.51
C ASN A 51 23.55 8.21 15.56
N VAL A 52 24.03 7.52 16.60
CA VAL A 52 24.81 8.10 17.71
C VAL A 52 26.32 7.77 17.66
N VAL A 53 26.80 6.95 16.72
CA VAL A 53 28.21 6.47 16.72
C VAL A 53 29.15 7.25 15.78
N ARG A 54 28.74 8.37 15.18
CA ARG A 54 29.65 9.18 14.35
C ARG A 54 29.51 10.69 14.57
N GLY A 55 30.05 11.15 15.67
CA GLY A 55 30.17 12.57 16.01
C GLY A 55 31.08 12.70 17.21
N GLU A 56 32.39 12.68 16.95
CA GLU A 56 33.44 12.76 17.95
C GLU A 56 33.32 14.04 18.79
N TYR A 57 33.27 13.82 20.09
CA TYR A 57 33.58 14.80 21.13
C TYR A 57 35.10 14.98 21.15
N ALA A 58 35.58 16.12 20.67
CA ALA A 58 36.89 16.63 21.04
C ALA A 58 36.70 17.99 21.71
N GLU A 59 36.83 17.96 23.03
CA GLU A 59 36.85 19.09 23.95
C GLU A 59 37.97 20.07 23.56
N SER A 60 37.63 21.34 23.29
CA SER A 60 38.59 22.41 23.07
C SER A 60 38.98 23.08 24.39
N LYS A 61 40.19 22.79 24.88
CA LYS A 61 40.99 23.70 25.71
C LYS A 61 42.35 23.88 25.00
N GLY A 62 42.68 25.11 24.60
CA GLY A 62 43.98 25.44 23.97
C GLY A 62 45.11 25.61 25.00
N PRO A 63 46.28 26.20 24.67
CA PRO A 63 46.77 26.66 23.35
C PRO A 63 48.23 26.24 22.99
N VAL A 64 48.54 26.34 21.68
CA VAL A 64 49.85 26.65 21.02
C VAL A 64 51.08 25.79 21.35
N VAL A 65 51.67 25.15 20.32
CA VAL A 65 53.04 25.37 19.83
C VAL A 65 53.19 24.71 18.45
N GLU A 66 53.64 25.50 17.49
CA GLU A 66 54.03 25.16 16.13
C GLU A 66 55.24 24.21 16.11
N THR A 67 55.36 23.33 15.11
CA THR A 67 56.59 23.21 14.30
C THR A 67 56.33 22.40 13.01
N ASN A 68 56.49 23.10 11.90
CA ASN A 68 56.79 22.70 10.51
C ASN A 68 57.37 21.29 10.26
N LYS A 69 56.96 20.64 9.15
CA LYS A 69 57.84 20.43 7.98
C LYS A 69 57.11 19.79 6.79
N ASP A 70 57.46 20.35 5.63
CA ASP A 70 56.97 20.11 4.29
C ASP A 70 57.41 18.78 3.69
N SER A 71 56.67 18.27 2.70
CA SER A 71 57.18 17.96 1.34
C SER A 71 56.09 17.34 0.46
N ALA A 72 56.09 17.71 -0.81
CA ALA A 72 55.03 17.55 -1.79
C ALA A 72 55.37 16.55 -2.92
N SER A 73 54.32 16.18 -3.69
CA SER A 73 54.30 15.57 -5.04
C SER A 73 54.67 14.06 -5.14
N ASP A 74 54.14 13.24 -6.04
CA ASP A 74 53.46 13.51 -7.32
C ASP A 74 52.59 12.32 -7.82
N ARG A 75 51.96 12.53 -8.98
CA ARG A 75 50.76 11.93 -9.59
C ARG A 75 50.88 10.57 -10.35
N ALA A 76 49.68 10.07 -10.73
CA ALA A 76 49.28 9.17 -11.85
C ALA A 76 49.13 7.65 -11.52
N ARG A 77 47.94 7.00 -11.44
CA ARG A 77 46.80 6.72 -12.40
C ARG A 77 47.30 5.99 -13.67
N LEU A 78 46.89 4.77 -14.08
CA LEU A 78 45.55 4.15 -14.22
C LEU A 78 45.59 2.59 -14.32
N GLU A 79 44.50 2.00 -13.81
CA GLU A 79 43.87 0.65 -13.89
C GLU A 79 43.45 0.20 -15.34
N PRO A 80 42.98 -1.06 -15.62
CA PRO A 80 41.61 -1.52 -15.28
C PRO A 80 41.38 -3.02 -14.92
N SER A 81 40.75 -3.23 -13.75
CA SER A 81 39.36 -3.74 -13.53
C SER A 81 38.92 -5.17 -13.92
N ALA A 82 38.43 -5.91 -12.90
CA ALA A 82 37.43 -6.98 -13.01
C ALA A 82 36.34 -6.81 -11.92
N ALA A 83 35.11 -7.19 -12.27
CA ALA A 83 33.84 -6.76 -11.69
C ALA A 83 33.49 -7.35 -10.29
N SER A 84 32.84 -6.53 -9.47
CA SER A 84 31.96 -6.95 -8.36
C SER A 84 30.89 -5.88 -8.16
N VAL A 85 29.64 -6.25 -8.46
CA VAL A 85 28.45 -5.40 -8.34
C VAL A 85 28.10 -5.26 -6.86
N ASN A 86 28.40 -4.09 -6.29
CA ASN A 86 27.91 -3.70 -4.97
C ASN A 86 26.57 -2.98 -5.11
N ASP A 87 25.52 -3.55 -4.53
CA ASP A 87 24.24 -2.87 -4.28
C ASP A 87 24.48 -1.67 -3.38
N LYS A 88 24.53 -0.49 -4.00
CA LYS A 88 24.58 0.79 -3.31
C LYS A 88 23.19 1.08 -2.75
N LEU A 89 23.03 0.87 -1.44
CA LEU A 89 21.92 1.44 -0.68
C LEU A 89 22.02 2.98 -0.77
N PHE A 90 21.15 3.58 -1.57
CA PHE A 90 20.99 5.03 -1.61
C PHE A 90 20.54 5.52 -0.23
N PRO A 91 21.24 6.50 0.38
CA PRO A 91 20.67 7.26 1.49
C PRO A 91 19.47 8.03 0.93
N GLN A 92 18.27 7.65 1.34
CA GLN A 92 17.08 8.48 1.12
C GLN A 92 17.33 9.86 1.75
N PRO A 93 16.87 10.95 1.11
CA PRO A 93 16.96 12.28 1.71
C PRO A 93 16.21 12.24 3.04
N ILE A 94 16.86 12.65 4.12
CA ILE A 94 16.21 12.84 5.42
C ILE A 94 15.23 13.99 5.21
N ASP A 95 13.95 13.67 5.19
CA ASP A 95 12.89 14.68 5.21
C ASP A 95 13.00 15.43 6.55
N ALA A 96 13.17 16.74 6.51
CA ALA A 96 13.41 17.57 7.68
C ALA A 96 12.21 17.62 8.65
N ASN A 97 11.10 16.98 8.28
CA ASN A 97 9.89 16.81 9.09
C ASN A 97 9.72 15.42 9.71
N ASP A 98 10.67 14.48 9.53
CA ASP A 98 10.58 13.18 10.21
C ASP A 98 10.94 13.36 11.70
N ILE A 99 9.91 13.60 12.52
CA ILE A 99 10.02 13.58 13.98
C ILE A 99 10.30 12.13 14.39
N GLY A 100 11.57 11.73 14.34
CA GLY A 100 11.99 10.36 14.60
C GLY A 100 11.61 9.89 16.00
N ILE A 101 11.36 8.59 16.17
CA ILE A 101 10.89 7.98 17.43
C ILE A 101 11.71 8.40 18.67
N ARG A 102 13.02 8.65 18.50
CA ARG A 102 13.91 9.10 19.57
C ARG A 102 13.61 10.51 20.08
N SER A 103 13.12 11.43 19.24
CA SER A 103 12.72 12.77 19.70
C SER A 103 11.39 12.74 20.44
N LEU A 104 10.46 11.87 20.02
CA LEU A 104 9.18 11.66 20.71
C LEU A 104 9.36 10.91 22.03
N PHE A 105 10.24 9.90 22.05
CA PHE A 105 10.43 9.01 23.21
C PHE A 105 11.91 8.77 23.49
N PRO A 106 12.63 9.73 24.12
CA PRO A 106 14.07 9.63 24.38
C PRO A 106 14.47 8.46 25.30
N THR A 107 13.52 7.99 26.11
CA THR A 107 13.69 6.90 27.07
C THR A 107 13.51 5.51 26.43
N TRP A 108 12.93 5.43 25.23
CA TRP A 108 12.71 4.14 24.57
C TRP A 108 14.00 3.65 23.91
N ARG A 109 14.64 2.67 24.56
CA ARG A 109 15.98 2.20 24.18
C ARG A 109 15.98 0.73 23.81
N VAL A 110 16.85 0.39 22.85
CA VAL A 110 17.26 -0.99 22.58
C VAL A 110 18.40 -1.34 23.52
N ASN A 111 18.30 -2.51 24.15
CA ASN A 111 19.34 -3.08 24.99
C ASN A 111 20.57 -3.48 24.16
N ASN A 112 21.71 -3.65 24.81
CA ASN A 112 22.98 -4.03 24.16
C ASN A 112 22.91 -5.38 23.42
N ASP A 113 21.98 -6.27 23.80
CA ASP A 113 21.71 -7.55 23.12
C ASP A 113 20.79 -7.40 21.89
N GLY A 114 20.42 -6.18 21.51
CA GLY A 114 19.48 -5.88 20.41
C GLY A 114 18.00 -6.10 20.76
N SER A 115 17.68 -6.42 22.03
CA SER A 115 16.30 -6.54 22.48
C SER A 115 15.65 -5.19 22.76
N ILE A 116 14.35 -5.10 22.50
CA ILE A 116 13.56 -3.88 22.65
C ILE A 116 12.76 -4.00 23.95
N THR A 117 12.84 -2.99 24.80
CA THR A 117 11.96 -2.88 25.97
C THR A 117 10.56 -2.43 25.55
N CYS A 118 9.57 -2.76 26.36
CA CYS A 118 8.23 -2.25 26.20
C CYS A 118 8.25 -0.72 26.13
N GLY A 119 7.36 -0.14 25.31
CA GLY A 119 7.26 1.31 25.17
C GLY A 119 7.17 2.02 26.52
N PRO A 120 7.69 3.24 26.63
CA PRO A 120 7.57 4.02 27.86
C PRO A 120 6.10 4.40 28.10
N HIS A 121 5.80 4.96 29.28
CA HIS A 121 4.43 5.23 29.69
C HIS A 121 3.72 6.22 28.75
N GLU A 122 4.47 7.19 28.22
CA GLU A 122 3.97 8.18 27.26
C GLU A 122 3.59 7.54 25.91
N ALA A 123 4.20 6.40 25.57
CA ALA A 123 3.87 5.61 24.38
C ALA A 123 2.82 4.52 24.67
N GLY A 124 2.26 4.47 25.88
CA GLY A 124 1.24 3.51 26.31
C GLY A 124 1.78 2.18 26.88
N GLY A 125 3.10 2.04 27.04
CA GLY A 125 3.69 0.81 27.57
C GLY A 125 4.14 0.91 29.03
N CYS A 126 4.81 -0.14 29.54
CA CYS A 126 5.31 -0.21 30.92
C CYS A 126 6.79 0.18 31.10
N GLY A 127 7.50 0.54 30.03
CA GLY A 127 8.88 1.01 30.02
C GLY A 127 9.99 0.02 30.42
N SER A 128 9.64 -1.16 30.95
CA SER A 128 10.60 -2.01 31.68
C SER A 128 10.70 -3.44 31.14
N SER A 129 9.61 -4.03 30.67
CA SER A 129 9.59 -5.45 30.30
C SER A 129 10.21 -5.68 28.92
N LYS A 130 11.01 -6.73 28.75
CA LYS A 130 11.52 -7.14 27.44
C LYS A 130 10.39 -7.69 26.58
N LEU A 131 10.27 -7.20 25.34
CA LEU A 131 9.24 -7.67 24.42
C LEU A 131 9.59 -9.04 23.81
N VAL A 132 8.62 -9.96 23.79
CA VAL A 132 8.77 -11.32 23.24
C VAL A 132 8.17 -11.40 21.85
N LEU A 133 8.77 -12.20 20.96
CA LEU A 133 8.21 -12.42 19.62
C LEU A 133 6.98 -13.34 19.72
N ARG A 134 5.89 -12.94 19.08
CA ARG A 134 4.68 -13.74 18.91
C ARG A 134 4.26 -13.76 17.45
N ARG A 135 3.34 -14.67 17.12
CA ARG A 135 2.73 -14.83 15.80
C ARG A 135 1.22 -14.95 15.92
N ILE A 136 0.47 -14.56 14.91
CA ILE A 136 -1.00 -14.68 14.87
C ILE A 136 -1.39 -15.98 14.17
N PHE A 137 -0.73 -16.30 13.07
CA PHE A 137 -1.08 -17.47 12.26
C PHE A 137 -0.42 -18.76 12.76
N LYS A 138 -0.91 -19.89 12.24
CA LYS A 138 -0.33 -21.22 12.46
C LYS A 138 1.03 -21.34 11.75
N ILE A 139 1.89 -22.25 12.21
CA ILE A 139 3.19 -22.44 11.58
C ILE A 139 2.96 -22.97 10.16
N ASN A 140 3.81 -22.56 9.22
CA ASN A 140 3.70 -22.92 7.80
C ASN A 140 2.41 -22.47 7.11
N TRP A 141 1.70 -21.45 7.64
CA TRP A 141 0.50 -20.93 6.98
C TRP A 141 0.78 -20.35 5.59
N ILE A 142 1.93 -19.68 5.40
CA ILE A 142 2.38 -19.17 4.10
C ILE A 142 2.50 -20.32 3.09
N GLY A 143 3.13 -21.43 3.48
CA GLY A 143 3.28 -22.60 2.61
C GLY A 143 1.92 -23.20 2.21
N LYS A 144 0.95 -23.21 3.13
CA LYS A 144 -0.44 -23.61 2.82
C LYS A 144 -1.12 -22.64 1.87
N LEU A 145 -0.98 -21.33 2.11
CA LEU A 145 -1.55 -20.30 1.26
C LEU A 145 -1.02 -20.43 -0.17
N VAL A 146 0.31 -20.52 -0.33
CA VAL A 146 0.97 -20.67 -1.64
C VAL A 146 0.52 -21.95 -2.35
N LYS A 147 0.43 -23.06 -1.63
CA LYS A 147 -0.06 -24.32 -2.20
C LYS A 147 -1.52 -24.20 -2.66
N SER A 148 -2.40 -23.64 -1.83
CA SER A 148 -3.80 -23.44 -2.19
C SER A 148 -3.97 -22.46 -3.35
N SER A 149 -3.20 -21.38 -3.41
CA SER A 149 -3.24 -20.46 -4.56
C SER A 149 -2.77 -21.14 -5.84
N GLN A 150 -1.72 -21.97 -5.76
CA GLN A 150 -1.22 -22.70 -6.92
C GLN A 150 -2.24 -23.73 -7.44
N GLU A 151 -2.88 -24.47 -6.54
CA GLU A 151 -3.93 -25.44 -6.89
C GLU A 151 -5.13 -24.75 -7.55
N MET A 152 -5.53 -23.56 -7.04
CA MET A 152 -6.60 -22.77 -7.63
C MET A 152 -6.27 -22.27 -9.04
N VAL A 153 -5.03 -21.84 -9.27
CA VAL A 153 -4.57 -21.35 -10.59
C VAL A 153 -4.37 -22.49 -11.58
N ASN A 154 -3.84 -23.64 -11.15
CA ASN A 154 -3.63 -24.80 -12.03
C ASN A 154 -4.94 -25.35 -12.62
N GLY A 155 -6.08 -25.14 -11.95
CA GLY A 155 -7.39 -25.48 -12.49
C GLY A 155 -7.92 -24.51 -13.56
N CYS A 156 -7.32 -23.33 -13.69
CA CYS A 156 -7.72 -22.33 -14.66
C CYS A 156 -7.01 -22.59 -16.00
N LYS A 157 -7.79 -22.84 -17.05
CA LYS A 157 -7.28 -22.70 -18.42
C LYS A 157 -7.09 -21.20 -18.66
N ALA A 158 -5.85 -20.74 -18.62
CA ALA A 158 -5.51 -19.46 -19.22
C ALA A 158 -5.87 -19.58 -20.70
N HIS A 159 -6.99 -18.98 -21.10
CA HIS A 159 -7.24 -18.80 -22.51
C HIS A 159 -6.21 -17.77 -22.97
N ASP A 160 -5.29 -18.20 -23.82
CA ASP A 160 -4.45 -17.30 -24.61
C ASP A 160 -5.41 -16.45 -25.47
N LEU A 161 -5.91 -15.37 -24.87
CA LEU A 161 -6.66 -14.35 -25.57
C LEU A 161 -5.65 -13.67 -26.48
N GLU A 162 -5.57 -14.17 -27.70
CA GLU A 162 -4.77 -13.66 -28.82
C GLU A 162 -4.52 -12.14 -28.66
N ASN A 163 -3.25 -11.75 -28.56
CA ASN A 163 -2.87 -10.37 -28.25
C ASN A 163 -3.53 -9.40 -29.23
N GLY A 164 -4.48 -8.60 -28.75
CA GLY A 164 -5.12 -7.54 -29.52
C GLY A 164 -6.48 -7.93 -30.12
N CYS A 165 -7.45 -7.04 -29.93
CA CYS A 165 -8.81 -7.19 -30.43
C CYS A 165 -8.85 -7.03 -31.96
N SER A 166 -9.00 -8.14 -32.71
CA SER A 166 -9.09 -8.11 -34.18
C SER A 166 -10.32 -7.35 -34.68
N SER A 167 -11.46 -7.47 -34.00
CA SER A 167 -12.68 -6.69 -34.28
C SER A 167 -12.48 -5.18 -34.12
N CYS A 168 -11.59 -4.75 -33.21
CA CYS A 168 -11.24 -3.35 -33.01
C CYS A 168 -10.31 -2.82 -34.10
N ASN A 169 -9.47 -3.69 -34.65
CA ASN A 169 -8.56 -3.32 -35.74
C ASN A 169 -9.29 -3.21 -37.08
N ASP A 170 -10.31 -4.04 -37.33
CA ASP A 170 -11.13 -3.97 -38.55
C ASP A 170 -12.02 -2.72 -38.60
N SER A 171 -12.53 -2.25 -37.46
CA SER A 171 -13.25 -0.96 -37.39
C SER A 171 -12.37 0.25 -37.71
N ARG A 172 -11.03 0.15 -37.65
CA ARG A 172 -10.14 1.25 -38.10
C ARG A 172 -10.08 1.39 -39.62
N ARG A 173 -10.61 0.43 -40.39
CA ARG A 173 -10.52 0.40 -41.86
C ARG A 173 -11.84 0.59 -42.59
N LEU A 174 -12.98 0.62 -41.91
CA LEU A 174 -14.28 0.57 -42.57
C LEU A 174 -15.29 1.60 -42.04
N ASP A 175 -14.95 2.88 -42.20
CA ASP A 175 -15.85 4.02 -41.95
C ASP A 175 -16.97 4.17 -43.02
N SER A 176 -17.45 3.11 -43.67
CA SER A 176 -18.39 3.31 -44.79
C SER A 176 -19.51 2.31 -45.02
N ILE A 177 -19.65 1.20 -44.28
CA ILE A 177 -20.81 0.32 -44.52
C ILE A 177 -21.34 -0.29 -43.21
N GLY A 178 -22.32 0.40 -42.61
CA GLY A 178 -23.51 -0.15 -41.94
C GLY A 178 -23.42 -1.45 -41.11
N ARG A 179 -22.27 -1.80 -40.53
CA ARG A 179 -22.10 -2.96 -39.66
C ARG A 179 -21.78 -2.49 -38.25
N HIS A 180 -22.44 -3.10 -37.28
CA HIS A 180 -22.40 -2.81 -35.84
C HIS A 180 -21.08 -2.17 -35.39
N ASN A 181 -21.11 -0.87 -35.12
CA ASN A 181 -19.98 -0.18 -34.49
C ASN A 181 -19.74 -0.84 -33.14
N PHE A 182 -18.62 -1.54 -32.96
CA PHE A 182 -18.21 -2.17 -31.70
C PHE A 182 -17.85 -1.16 -30.59
N GLY A 183 -18.33 0.08 -30.71
CA GLY A 183 -18.20 1.09 -29.68
C GLY A 183 -16.79 1.66 -29.56
N LEU A 184 -16.01 1.79 -30.63
CA LEU A 184 -14.78 2.57 -30.52
C LEU A 184 -15.15 4.05 -30.46
N SER A 185 -14.72 4.74 -29.40
CA SER A 185 -14.82 6.20 -29.30
C SER A 185 -13.43 6.78 -29.49
N LYS A 186 -13.32 7.74 -30.43
CA LYS A 186 -12.07 8.48 -30.65
C LYS A 186 -11.96 9.54 -29.55
N CYS A 187 -10.84 9.54 -28.82
CA CYS A 187 -10.61 10.50 -27.74
C CYS A 187 -9.83 11.75 -28.18
N SER A 188 -9.41 11.83 -29.45
CA SER A 188 -8.63 12.96 -29.98
C SER A 188 -8.90 13.22 -31.46
N ASP A 189 -9.15 14.49 -31.82
CA ASP A 189 -9.22 14.99 -33.20
C ASP A 189 -7.82 15.31 -33.75
N SER A 190 -6.91 14.35 -33.70
CA SER A 190 -5.71 14.40 -34.52
C SER A 190 -5.96 13.68 -35.84
N ASP A 191 -5.56 14.30 -36.95
CA ASP A 191 -5.57 13.73 -38.31
C ASP A 191 -4.55 12.58 -38.50
N GLY A 192 -3.98 12.08 -37.40
CA GLY A 192 -3.10 10.92 -37.40
C GLY A 192 -3.90 9.62 -37.42
N ILE A 193 -3.44 8.67 -38.22
CA ILE A 193 -3.95 7.29 -38.33
C ILE A 193 -3.87 6.53 -36.97
N ASP A 194 -3.15 7.09 -35.99
CA ASP A 194 -3.00 6.59 -34.62
C ASP A 194 -3.78 7.45 -33.61
N GLY A 195 -5.08 7.63 -33.86
CA GLY A 195 -5.97 8.22 -32.86
C GLY A 195 -6.08 7.27 -31.66
N ASN A 196 -5.78 7.77 -30.45
CA ASN A 196 -5.90 7.01 -29.22
C ASN A 196 -7.39 6.63 -29.02
N SER A 197 -7.74 5.41 -29.41
CA SER A 197 -9.12 4.92 -29.41
C SER A 197 -9.35 4.09 -28.16
N VAL A 198 -10.41 4.42 -27.43
CA VAL A 198 -10.78 3.72 -26.20
C VAL A 198 -11.97 2.82 -26.53
N TYR A 199 -11.91 1.58 -26.05
CA TYR A 199 -13.05 0.67 -26.15
C TYR A 199 -14.22 1.24 -25.34
N SER A 200 -15.34 1.51 -26.03
CA SER A 200 -16.48 2.23 -25.49
C SER A 200 -17.82 1.58 -25.89
N SER A 201 -18.23 0.54 -25.14
CA SER A 201 -19.48 -0.17 -25.42
C SER A 201 -20.65 0.38 -24.59
N VAL A 202 -21.87 -0.08 -24.87
CA VAL A 202 -23.06 0.18 -24.06
C VAL A 202 -23.37 -1.08 -23.23
N LEU A 203 -23.90 -0.93 -22.03
CA LEU A 203 -24.20 -2.04 -21.13
C LEU A 203 -25.09 -3.12 -21.76
N GLU A 204 -26.07 -2.76 -22.59
CA GLU A 204 -26.94 -3.74 -23.27
C GLU A 204 -26.14 -4.67 -24.19
N ASN A 205 -25.12 -4.15 -24.87
CA ASN A 205 -24.27 -4.95 -25.74
C ASN A 205 -23.44 -5.94 -24.92
N LEU A 206 -22.98 -5.57 -23.72
CA LEU A 206 -22.29 -6.49 -22.81
C LEU A 206 -23.21 -7.63 -22.33
N LYS A 207 -24.51 -7.33 -22.14
CA LYS A 207 -25.50 -8.34 -21.75
C LYS A 207 -25.77 -9.34 -22.89
N TYR A 208 -25.80 -8.86 -24.14
CA TYR A 208 -26.09 -9.69 -25.32
C TYR A 208 -24.86 -10.44 -25.86
N GLU A 209 -23.73 -9.73 -26.06
CA GLU A 209 -22.49 -10.26 -26.65
C GLU A 209 -21.54 -10.86 -25.60
N GLY A 210 -21.82 -10.64 -24.31
CA GLY A 210 -20.97 -11.03 -23.19
C GLY A 210 -19.80 -10.08 -22.96
N ILE A 211 -18.96 -10.43 -21.98
CA ILE A 211 -17.85 -9.56 -21.51
C ILE A 211 -16.48 -9.95 -22.09
N VAL A 212 -16.44 -10.73 -23.18
CA VAL A 212 -15.18 -11.21 -23.77
C VAL A 212 -14.29 -10.05 -24.20
N HIS A 213 -14.89 -9.05 -24.84
CA HIS A 213 -14.19 -7.88 -25.33
C HIS A 213 -13.72 -6.96 -24.20
N PHE A 214 -14.58 -6.74 -23.20
CA PHE A 214 -14.22 -6.05 -21.96
C PHE A 214 -13.00 -6.70 -21.30
N ARG A 215 -13.03 -8.03 -21.09
CA ARG A 215 -11.94 -8.77 -20.45
C ARG A 215 -10.63 -8.63 -21.22
N LYS A 216 -10.68 -8.58 -22.54
CA LYS A 216 -9.50 -8.43 -23.40
C LYS A 216 -8.77 -7.10 -23.14
N HIS A 217 -9.51 -5.99 -23.14
CA HIS A 217 -8.95 -4.67 -22.82
C HIS A 217 -8.54 -4.58 -21.33
N TRP A 218 -9.34 -5.16 -20.43
CA TRP A 218 -9.09 -5.12 -18.98
C TRP A 218 -7.81 -5.85 -18.57
N ILE A 219 -7.55 -7.04 -19.12
CA ILE A 219 -6.32 -7.82 -18.84
C ILE A 219 -5.07 -7.07 -19.31
N ASN A 220 -5.17 -6.29 -20.38
CA ASN A 220 -4.08 -5.47 -20.88
C ASN A 220 -3.88 -4.16 -20.10
N GLY A 221 -4.73 -3.85 -19.11
CA GLY A 221 -4.72 -2.57 -18.41
C GLY A 221 -5.12 -1.38 -19.28
N GLU A 222 -5.83 -1.63 -20.39
CA GLU A 222 -6.32 -0.60 -21.28
C GLU A 222 -7.59 0.06 -20.71
N PRO A 223 -7.75 1.39 -20.83
CA PRO A 223 -8.96 2.06 -20.38
C PRO A 223 -10.19 1.54 -21.14
N VAL A 224 -11.31 1.38 -20.43
CA VAL A 224 -12.58 0.93 -21.00
C VAL A 224 -13.71 1.84 -20.51
N ILE A 225 -14.60 2.22 -21.43
CA ILE A 225 -15.80 3.01 -21.13
C ILE A 225 -17.03 2.12 -21.37
N ILE A 226 -17.87 1.95 -20.36
CA ILE A 226 -19.21 1.33 -20.53
C ILE A 226 -20.26 2.42 -20.35
N ARG A 227 -20.92 2.78 -21.45
CA ARG A 227 -22.00 3.75 -21.48
C ARG A 227 -23.30 3.10 -20.98
N ASN A 228 -24.19 3.93 -20.43
CA ASN A 228 -25.47 3.50 -19.86
C ASN A 228 -25.31 2.37 -18.82
N ALA A 229 -24.26 2.45 -18.00
CA ALA A 229 -24.02 1.47 -16.93
C ALA A 229 -25.09 1.54 -15.82
N PHE A 230 -25.73 2.70 -15.67
CA PHE A 230 -26.81 2.93 -14.72
C PHE A 230 -28.15 3.03 -15.44
N GLU A 231 -29.17 2.42 -14.85
CA GLU A 231 -30.54 2.63 -15.31
C GLU A 231 -30.99 4.04 -14.90
N PRO A 232 -31.55 4.84 -15.82
CA PRO A 232 -32.01 6.21 -15.50
C PRO A 232 -33.03 6.28 -14.35
N SER A 233 -33.74 5.18 -14.08
CA SER A 233 -34.65 5.06 -12.93
C SER A 233 -33.93 5.12 -11.57
N LEU A 234 -32.66 4.70 -11.52
CA LEU A 234 -31.83 4.69 -10.32
C LEU A 234 -31.02 5.98 -10.13
N SER A 235 -30.97 6.88 -11.13
CA SER A 235 -30.22 8.14 -10.99
C SER A 235 -30.91 9.14 -10.05
N SER A 236 -32.21 8.97 -9.78
CA SER A 236 -32.96 9.86 -8.91
C SER A 236 -32.58 9.75 -7.43
N SER A 237 -32.03 8.61 -6.98
CA SER A 237 -31.53 8.47 -5.60
C SER A 237 -30.21 9.21 -5.38
N TRP A 238 -29.49 9.49 -6.48
CA TRP A 238 -28.25 10.26 -6.49
C TRP A 238 -28.46 11.75 -6.77
N ASP A 239 -29.72 12.20 -6.90
CA ASP A 239 -30.04 13.62 -7.02
C ASP A 239 -29.57 14.37 -5.75
N PRO A 240 -28.74 15.43 -5.88
CA PRO A 240 -28.19 16.13 -4.72
C PRO A 240 -29.26 16.68 -3.77
N LEU A 241 -30.44 17.08 -4.27
CA LEU A 241 -31.54 17.56 -3.42
C LEU A 241 -32.21 16.42 -2.66
N SER A 242 -32.31 15.24 -3.27
CA SER A 242 -32.82 14.02 -2.64
C SER A 242 -31.88 13.52 -1.54
N ILE A 243 -30.56 13.54 -1.77
CA ILE A 243 -29.55 13.25 -0.74
C ILE A 243 -29.63 14.28 0.40
N TRP A 244 -29.68 15.57 0.05
CA TRP A 244 -29.74 16.66 1.02
C TRP A 244 -30.97 16.56 1.92
N ARG A 245 -32.16 16.28 1.35
CA ARG A 245 -33.39 16.08 2.12
C ARG A 245 -33.27 14.91 3.09
N GLY A 246 -32.71 13.78 2.67
CA GLY A 246 -32.50 12.63 3.55
C GLY A 246 -31.57 12.96 4.74
N ILE A 247 -30.53 13.76 4.51
CA ILE A 247 -29.66 14.25 5.60
C ILE A 247 -30.41 15.17 6.56
N GLN A 248 -31.25 16.08 6.05
CA GLN A 248 -32.04 16.99 6.88
C GLN A 248 -33.08 16.26 7.74
N GLU A 249 -33.77 15.27 7.17
CA GLU A 249 -34.74 14.44 7.89
C GLU A 249 -34.10 13.75 9.11
N ILE A 250 -32.84 13.32 8.99
CA ILE A 250 -32.06 12.73 10.09
C ILE A 250 -31.69 13.79 11.15
N MET A 251 -31.48 15.05 10.77
CA MET A 251 -31.10 16.12 11.70
C MET A 251 -32.28 16.68 12.50
N ASP A 252 -33.49 16.66 11.94
CA ASP A 252 -34.71 17.19 12.58
C ASP A 252 -35.28 16.22 13.64
N GLU A 253 -35.03 14.91 13.51
CA GLU A 253 -35.30 13.94 14.57
C GLU A 253 -34.19 14.03 15.63
N LYS A 254 -34.43 14.70 16.76
CA LYS A 254 -33.50 14.84 17.91
C LYS A 254 -32.60 13.59 18.11
N LEU A 255 -31.38 13.63 17.58
CA LEU A 255 -30.48 12.49 17.61
C LEU A 255 -29.89 12.31 19.00
N ASP A 256 -30.17 11.15 19.60
CA ASP A 256 -29.31 10.52 20.59
C ASP A 256 -27.98 10.12 19.89
N GLU A 257 -26.86 10.09 20.60
CA GLU A 257 -25.53 9.79 20.02
C GLU A 257 -25.44 8.40 19.34
N ASN A 258 -26.48 7.57 19.49
CA ASN A 258 -26.62 6.22 18.94
C ASN A 258 -27.76 6.07 17.90
N ALA A 259 -28.08 7.12 17.14
CA ALA A 259 -29.15 7.06 16.16
C ALA A 259 -28.94 5.97 15.10
N ILE A 260 -29.90 5.03 15.03
CA ILE A 260 -29.93 3.97 14.04
C ILE A 260 -30.61 4.52 12.78
N VAL A 261 -29.82 4.75 11.74
CA VAL A 261 -30.33 5.15 10.43
C VAL A 261 -30.54 3.91 9.55
N LYS A 262 -31.61 3.93 8.76
CA LYS A 262 -31.82 2.93 7.72
C LYS A 262 -30.96 3.30 6.51
N ALA A 263 -30.06 2.40 6.11
CA ALA A 263 -29.30 2.56 4.89
C ALA A 263 -30.12 1.98 3.73
N VAL A 264 -30.28 2.74 2.65
CA VAL A 264 -30.89 2.23 1.43
C VAL A 264 -29.79 1.98 0.42
N ASP A 265 -29.76 0.78 -0.17
CA ASP A 265 -28.88 0.47 -1.29
C ASP A 265 -29.42 1.17 -2.55
N CYS A 266 -28.73 2.21 -2.99
CA CYS A 266 -29.12 3.00 -4.17
C CYS A 266 -29.02 2.22 -5.50
N SER A 267 -28.50 0.99 -5.50
CA SER A 267 -28.37 0.13 -6.69
C SER A 267 -29.61 -0.73 -6.93
N ASN A 268 -30.36 -1.07 -5.89
CA ASN A 268 -31.53 -1.94 -5.95
C ASN A 268 -32.73 -1.45 -5.11
N GLN A 269 -32.57 -0.30 -4.44
CA GLN A 269 -33.53 0.34 -3.54
C GLN A 269 -33.95 -0.51 -2.33
N SER A 270 -33.14 -1.48 -1.89
CA SER A 270 -33.41 -2.25 -0.67
C SER A 270 -32.93 -1.53 0.59
N GLU A 271 -33.71 -1.66 1.68
CA GLU A 271 -33.29 -1.32 3.06
C GLU A 271 -32.50 -2.46 3.72
#